data_AF-A0A6N6MUS8-F1
#
_entry.id   AF-A0A6N6MUS8-F1
#
_cell.length_a   1.000
_cell.length_b   1.000
_cell.length_c   1.000
_cell.angle_alpha   90.00
_cell.angle_beta   90.00
_cell.angle_gamma   90.00
#
_symmetry.space_group_name_H-M   'P 1'
#
loop_
_entity.id
_entity.type
_entity.pdbx_description
1 polymer ?
#
loop_
_entity_poly.entity_id
_entity_poly.type
_entity_poly.pdbx_seq_one_letter_code
_entity_poly.pdbx_strand_id
1 'polypeptide(L)'
;MSGYWLCDTQQGLFRIALMRFADTQRFIILYEDEPLGCCETPEAALNRLIRGETSQPSCGLDIRRLPLPTTLSDWVYATSA
;
A
#
# COMPACT_ATOMS: atom_id res chain seq x y z
N MET A 1 -12.43 4.41 14.09
CA MET A 1 -11.04 3.92 14.04
C MET A 1 -10.80 3.33 12.66
N SER A 2 -10.25 4.12 11.74
CA SER A 2 -9.61 3.56 10.54
C SER A 2 -8.21 3.10 10.92
N GLY A 3 -7.68 2.11 10.23
CA GLY A 3 -6.27 1.71 10.37
C GLY A 3 -5.62 1.61 9.01
N TYR A 4 -4.33 1.34 9.03
CA TYR A 4 -3.53 1.17 7.83
C TYR A 4 -2.39 0.19 8.10
N TRP A 5 -1.92 -0.46 7.05
CA TRP A 5 -0.74 -1.32 7.07
C TRP A 5 0.46 -0.54 6.59
N LEU A 6 1.60 -0.77 7.23
CA LEU A 6 2.89 -0.18 6.93
C LEU A 6 3.92 -1.28 6.64
N CYS A 7 4.74 -1.05 5.61
CA CYS A 7 5.95 -1.82 5.36
C CYS A 7 7.09 -0.83 5.14
N ASP A 8 7.98 -0.77 6.13
CA ASP A 8 9.21 0.00 6.05
C ASP A 8 10.25 -0.80 5.27
N THR A 9 10.87 -0.18 4.28
CA THR A 9 11.91 -0.77 3.44
C THR A 9 13.11 0.16 3.39
N GLN A 10 14.28 -0.37 3.00
CA GLN A 10 15.47 0.47 2.84
C GLN A 10 15.31 1.59 1.80
N GLN A 11 14.35 1.45 0.88
CA GLN A 11 14.09 2.41 -0.18
C GLN A 11 13.08 3.47 0.25
N GLY A 12 12.16 3.13 1.15
CA GLY A 12 11.12 4.00 1.65
C GLY A 12 9.95 3.24 2.28
N LEU A 13 8.90 3.97 2.61
CA LEU A 13 7.72 3.46 3.31
C LEU A 13 6.58 3.12 2.35
N PHE A 14 6.11 1.87 2.38
CA PHE A 14 4.83 1.51 1.74
C PHE A 14 3.70 1.55 2.74
N ARG A 15 2.53 2.02 2.28
CA ARG A 15 1.32 2.09 3.11
C ARG A 15 0.09 1.64 2.33
N ILE A 16 -0.73 0.81 2.98
CA ILE A 16 -2.08 0.47 2.50
C ILE A 16 -3.07 1.06 3.49
N ALA A 17 -3.82 2.08 3.08
CA ALA A 17 -4.71 2.82 3.96
C ALA A 17 -6.15 2.82 3.45
N LEU A 18 -7.12 2.79 4.37
CA LEU A 18 -8.53 2.99 4.05
C LEU A 18 -8.77 4.46 3.65
N MET A 19 -9.31 4.67 2.46
CA MET A 19 -9.73 5.95 1.93
C MET A 19 -11.23 5.93 1.66
N ARG A 20 -11.94 6.94 2.17
CA ARG A 20 -13.39 7.09 1.94
C ARG A 20 -13.61 7.96 0.71
N PHE A 21 -14.26 7.39 -0.31
CA PHE A 21 -14.66 8.08 -1.53
C PHE A 21 -16.18 8.17 -1.58
N ALA A 22 -16.73 9.32 -1.15
CA ALA A 22 -18.17 9.53 -1.03
C ALA A 22 -18.86 8.33 -0.36
N ASP A 23 -19.61 7.53 -1.10
CA ASP A 23 -20.36 6.36 -0.62
C ASP A 23 -19.59 5.03 -0.65
N THR A 24 -18.35 5.01 -1.13
CA THR A 24 -17.52 3.80 -1.21
C THR A 24 -16.25 3.89 -0.38
N GLN A 25 -15.85 2.76 0.18
CA GLN A 25 -14.57 2.59 0.84
C GLN A 25 -13.60 1.90 -0.12
N ARG A 26 -12.39 2.46 -0.26
CA ARG A 26 -11.30 1.90 -1.06
C ARG A 26 -10.04 1.83 -0.22
N PHE A 27 -9.14 0.93 -0.55
CA PHE A 27 -7.80 0.88 0.02
C PHE A 27 -6.82 1.49 -0.98
N ILE A 28 -6.16 2.56 -0.58
CA ILE A 28 -5.12 3.22 -1.37
C ILE A 28 -3.75 2.64 -1.04
N ILE A 29 -2.94 2.43 -2.06
CA ILE A 29 -1.54 2.02 -1.98
C ILE A 29 -0.71 3.29 -2.12
N LEU A 30 0.16 3.54 -1.15
CA LEU A 30 1.03 4.70 -1.09
C LEU A 30 2.49 4.25 -1.00
N TYR A 31 3.37 5.00 -1.62
CA TYR A 31 4.81 4.98 -1.35
C TYR A 31 5.22 6.36 -0.85
N GLU A 32 5.73 6.43 0.39
CA GLU A 32 5.77 7.66 1.19
C GLU A 32 4.36 8.28 1.23
N ASP A 33 4.11 9.32 0.43
CA ASP A 33 2.81 9.98 0.26
C ASP A 33 2.30 9.94 -1.20
N GLU A 34 2.99 9.23 -2.09
CA GLU A 34 2.64 9.12 -3.50
C GLU A 34 1.62 7.99 -3.72
N PRO A 35 0.43 8.29 -4.29
CA PRO A 35 -0.58 7.28 -4.57
C PRO A 35 -0.20 6.42 -5.77
N LEU A 36 -0.03 5.12 -5.55
CA LEU A 36 0.33 4.15 -6.58
C LEU A 36 -0.89 3.46 -7.20
N GLY A 37 -2.01 3.43 -6.49
CA GLY A 37 -3.27 2.85 -6.95
C GLY A 37 -4.26 2.61 -5.83
N CYS A 38 -5.44 2.09 -6.15
CA CYS A 38 -6.45 1.71 -5.15
C CYS A 38 -7.18 0.41 -5.50
N CYS A 39 -7.73 -0.23 -4.46
CA CYS A 39 -8.46 -1.50 -4.52
C CYS A 39 -9.66 -1.52 -3.56
N GLU A 40 -10.49 -2.55 -3.64
CA GLU A 40 -11.67 -2.71 -2.77
C GLU A 40 -11.31 -3.31 -1.41
N THR A 41 -10.24 -4.11 -1.35
CA THR A 41 -9.76 -4.77 -0.12
C THR A 41 -8.26 -4.54 0.07
N PRO A 42 -7.74 -4.62 1.30
CA PRO A 42 -6.31 -4.45 1.55
C PRO A 42 -5.49 -5.61 0.96
N GLU A 43 -6.03 -6.83 0.89
CA GLU A 43 -5.37 -7.98 0.26
C GLU A 43 -5.25 -7.79 -1.26
N ALA A 44 -6.28 -7.23 -1.91
CA ALA A 44 -6.22 -6.90 -3.32
C ALA A 44 -5.20 -5.78 -3.58
N ALA A 45 -5.09 -4.81 -2.67
CA ALA A 45 -4.07 -3.75 -2.72
C ALA A 45 -2.66 -4.34 -2.63
N LEU A 46 -2.41 -5.22 -1.66
CA LEU A 46 -1.12 -5.90 -1.50
C LEU A 46 -0.78 -6.76 -2.72
N ASN A 47 -1.73 -7.55 -3.21
CA ASN A 47 -1.53 -8.40 -4.39
C ASN A 47 -1.15 -7.59 -5.63
N ARG A 48 -1.79 -6.44 -5.86
CA ARG A 48 -1.41 -5.56 -6.97
C ARG A 48 0.00 -4.99 -6.80
N LEU A 49 0.34 -4.56 -5.58
CA LEU A 49 1.67 -4.03 -5.28
C LEU A 49 2.77 -5.05 -5.57
N ILE A 50 2.68 -6.27 -5.03
CA ILE A 50 3.71 -7.30 -5.22
C ILE A 50 3.81 -7.81 -6.66
N ARG A 51 2.72 -7.73 -7.43
CA ARG A 51 2.72 -8.06 -8.86
C ARG A 51 3.25 -6.93 -9.75
N GLY A 52 3.46 -5.73 -9.18
CA GLY A 52 3.82 -4.54 -9.95
C GLY A 52 2.68 -4.05 -10.85
N GLU A 53 1.43 -4.33 -10.49
CA GLU A 53 0.21 -3.85 -11.17
C GLU A 53 -0.23 -2.46 -10.64
N THR A 54 0.68 -1.74 -10.00
CA THR A 54 0.48 -0.36 -9.54
C THR A 54 1.22 0.61 -10.44
N SER A 55 0.93 1.90 -10.29
CA SER A 55 1.78 2.95 -10.84
C SER A 55 3.17 2.84 -10.23
N GLN A 56 4.20 3.19 -11.00
CA GLN A 56 5.56 3.27 -10.48
C GLN A 56 5.74 4.57 -9.68
N PRO A 57 6.50 4.54 -8.57
CA PRO A 57 6.86 5.75 -7.86
C PRO A 57 7.66 6.69 -8.77
N SER A 58 7.43 7.99 -8.64
CA SER A 58 8.06 9.01 -9.47
C SER A 58 9.59 9.04 -9.33
N CYS A 59 10.15 8.48 -8.26
CA CYS A 59 11.59 8.34 -8.05
C CYS A 59 12.26 7.25 -8.91
N GLY A 60 11.50 6.52 -9.74
CA GLY A 60 12.03 5.48 -10.63
C GLY A 60 12.28 4.14 -9.96
N LEU A 61 11.70 3.91 -8.78
CA LEU A 61 11.83 2.67 -8.03
C LEU A 61 11.09 1.50 -8.73
N ASP A 62 11.79 0.40 -9.01
CA ASP A 62 11.17 -0.83 -9.51
C ASP A 62 10.68 -1.71 -8.36
N ILE A 63 9.39 -1.54 -8.01
CA ILE A 63 8.71 -2.26 -6.92
C ILE A 63 8.88 -3.78 -7.03
N ARG A 64 8.88 -4.35 -8.23
CA ARG A 64 8.93 -5.81 -8.45
C ARG A 64 10.25 -6.44 -8.02
N ARG A 65 11.28 -5.62 -7.80
CA ARG A 65 12.61 -6.06 -7.36
C ARG A 65 12.78 -5.94 -5.85
N LEU A 66 11.79 -5.39 -5.14
CA LEU A 66 11.84 -5.21 -3.70
C LEU A 66 11.38 -6.48 -2.98
N PRO A 67 12.04 -6.86 -1.88
CA PRO A 67 11.63 -7.99 -1.05
C PRO A 67 10.45 -7.59 -0.16
N LEU A 68 9.30 -7.25 -0.76
CA LEU A 68 8.10 -6.90 -0.02
C LEU A 68 7.43 -8.14 0.58
N PRO A 69 6.97 -8.10 1.84
CA PRO A 69 6.19 -9.20 2.40
C PRO A 69 4.91 -9.42 1.61
N THR A 70 4.60 -10.68 1.32
CA THR A 70 3.47 -11.07 0.47
C THR A 70 2.17 -11.26 1.26
N THR A 71 2.20 -11.12 2.58
CA THR A 71 1.03 -11.22 3.46
C THR A 71 0.89 -9.98 4.34
N LEU A 72 -0.34 -9.55 4.60
CA LEU A 72 -0.62 -8.39 5.46
C LEU A 72 -0.26 -8.63 6.93
N SER A 73 -0.17 -9.89 7.38
CA SER A 73 0.27 -10.24 8.73
C SER A 73 1.73 -9.90 9.00
N ASP A 74 2.54 -9.80 7.95
CA ASP A 74 3.95 -9.41 8.03
C ASP A 74 4.13 -7.88 7.95
N TRP A 75 3.04 -7.13 7.78
CA TRP A 75 3.02 -5.68 7.77
C TRP A 75 2.61 -5.16 9.14
N VAL A 76 3.12 -3.99 9.53
CA VAL A 76 2.75 -3.35 10.79
C VAL A 76 1.38 -2.69 10.63
N TYR A 77 0.39 -3.14 11.40
CA TYR A 77 -0.92 -2.50 11.45
C TYR A 77 -0.92 -1.36 12.48
N ALA A 78 -1.26 -0.16 12.03
CA ALA A 78 -1.40 1.03 12.87
C ALA A 78 -2.83 1.57 12.80
N THR A 79 -3.34 2.05 13.94
CA THR A 79 -4.63 2.74 14.00
C THR A 79 -4.42 4.22 13.72
N SER A 80 -5.26 4.82 12.86
CA SER A 80 -5.32 6.29 12.78
C SER A 80 -6.13 6.79 13.97
N ALA A 81 -5.50 7.60 14.82
CA ALA A 81 -6.14 8.31 15.94
C ALA A 81 -7.27 9.23 15.45
#